data_AF-A0A699QAZ9-F1
#
_entry.id   AF-A0A699QAZ9-F1
#
_cell.length_a   1.000
_cell.length_b   1.000
_cell.length_c   1.000
_cell.angle_alpha   90.00
_cell.angle_beta   90.00
_cell.angle_gamma   90.00
#
_symmetry.space_group_name_H-M   'P 1'
#
loop_
_entity.id
_entity.type
_entity.pdbx_description
1 polymer ?
#
loop_
_entity_poly.entity_id
_entity_poly.type
_entity_poly.pdbx_seq_one_letter_code
_entity_poly.pdbx_strand_id
1 'polypeptide(L)'
;MTKLTHKGIKYDWGEKEENAFQLIKQKLCSAPILALPEGSEDFVVYCDASQKGLGALLIHYLYGTRCTVFIDHKRLQHILDQKCLNMRQRCWLELLSDYDCDIRYHTGKANVVVDALSRKE
;
A
#
# COMPACT_ATOMS: atom_id res chain seq x y z
N MET A 1 -16.12 16.18 -7.43
CA MET A 1 -14.79 16.79 -7.24
C MET A 1 -14.96 18.04 -6.37
N THR A 2 -14.16 18.17 -5.31
CA THR A 2 -14.37 19.10 -4.19
C THR A 2 -14.00 20.54 -4.55
N LYS A 3 -14.75 21.51 -4.01
CA LYS A 3 -14.56 22.96 -4.26
C LYS A 3 -13.15 23.47 -3.92
N LEU A 4 -12.42 22.79 -3.03
CA LEU A 4 -11.11 23.22 -2.50
C LEU A 4 -9.94 23.04 -3.47
N THR A 5 -10.05 22.15 -4.46
CA THR A 5 -8.94 21.83 -5.38
C THR A 5 -9.09 22.51 -6.74
N HIS A 6 -10.05 23.42 -6.89
CA HIS A 6 -10.24 24.18 -8.12
C HIS A 6 -9.12 25.22 -8.32
N LYS A 7 -8.59 25.24 -9.54
CA LYS A 7 -7.52 26.16 -9.95
C LYS A 7 -8.01 27.61 -9.81
N GLY A 8 -7.27 28.42 -9.03
CA GLY A 8 -7.59 29.83 -8.79
C GLY A 8 -8.50 30.11 -7.58
N ILE A 9 -8.95 29.08 -6.86
CA ILE A 9 -9.65 29.25 -5.58
C ILE A 9 -8.62 29.27 -4.45
N LYS A 10 -8.72 30.23 -3.53
CA LYS A 10 -7.89 30.29 -2.33
C LYS A 10 -8.19 29.05 -1.48
N TYR A 11 -7.16 28.30 -1.12
CA TYR A 11 -7.29 27.17 -0.21
C TYR A 11 -7.70 27.70 1.16
N ASP A 12 -8.92 27.36 1.59
CA ASP A 12 -9.47 27.73 2.88
C ASP A 12 -9.82 26.45 3.64
N TRP A 13 -9.12 26.22 4.74
CA TRP A 13 -9.30 25.04 5.58
C TRP A 13 -10.06 25.45 6.83
N GLY A 14 -11.38 25.38 6.74
CA GLY A 14 -12.28 25.72 7.82
C GLY A 14 -12.67 24.52 8.67
N GLU A 15 -13.58 24.77 9.61
CA GLU A 15 -14.12 23.75 10.51
C GLU A 15 -14.87 22.64 9.77
N LYS A 16 -15.53 22.97 8.65
CA LYS A 16 -16.28 21.98 7.84
C LYS A 16 -15.33 20.99 7.17
N GLU A 17 -14.22 21.48 6.64
CA GLU A 17 -13.18 20.70 5.99
C GLU A 17 -12.44 19.82 7.00
N GLU A 18 -12.09 20.38 8.16
CA GLU A 18 -11.47 19.61 9.25
C GLU A 18 -12.41 18.52 9.77
N ASN A 19 -13.68 18.82 10.00
CA ASN A 19 -14.67 17.82 10.46
C ASN A 19 -14.85 16.70 9.42
N ALA A 20 -14.90 17.04 8.13
CA ALA A 20 -14.97 16.04 7.07
C ALA A 20 -13.70 15.17 7.02
N PHE A 21 -12.53 15.77 7.19
CA PHE A 21 -11.25 15.05 7.23
C PHE A 21 -11.15 14.11 8.43
N GLN A 22 -11.56 14.57 9.62
CA GLN A 22 -11.60 13.74 10.83
C GLN A 22 -12.62 12.61 10.72
N LEU A 23 -13.79 12.86 10.09
CA LEU A 23 -14.77 11.81 9.81
C LEU A 23 -14.21 10.74 8.87
N ILE A 24 -13.46 11.14 7.83
CA ILE A 24 -12.81 10.19 6.90
C ILE A 24 -11.76 9.37 7.65
N LYS A 25 -10.91 10.02 8.47
CA LYS A 25 -9.95 9.30 9.34
C LYS A 25 -10.65 8.30 10.24
N GLN A 26 -11.72 8.72 10.92
CA GLN A 26 -12.47 7.85 11.82
C GLN A 26 -13.04 6.64 11.07
N LYS A 27 -13.63 6.86 9.89
CA LYS A 27 -14.17 5.76 9.08
C LYS A 27 -13.08 4.80 8.61
N LEU A 28 -11.95 5.32 8.13
CA LEU A 28 -10.79 4.51 7.74
C LEU A 28 -10.24 3.69 8.92
N CYS A 29 -10.30 4.23 10.14
CA CYS A 29 -9.83 3.55 11.36
C CYS A 29 -10.91 2.71 12.07
N SER A 30 -12.10 2.56 11.50
CA SER A 30 -13.21 1.79 12.07
C SER A 30 -13.43 0.48 11.33
N ALA A 31 -13.97 -0.54 12.02
CA ALA A 31 -14.42 -1.77 11.37
C ALA A 31 -15.53 -1.43 10.35
N PRO A 32 -15.57 -2.08 9.16
CA PRO A 32 -14.82 -3.27 8.75
C PRO A 32 -13.47 -3.01 8.04
N ILE A 33 -13.01 -1.75 7.95
CA ILE A 33 -11.79 -1.39 7.18
C ILE A 33 -10.51 -1.86 7.90
N LEU A 34 -10.47 -1.78 9.23
CA LEU A 34 -9.41 -2.35 10.09
C LEU A 34 -9.85 -3.64 10.79
N ALA A 35 -10.67 -4.47 10.13
CA ALA A 35 -11.03 -5.77 10.71
C ALA A 35 -9.79 -6.66 10.83
N LEU A 36 -9.67 -7.37 11.96
CA LEU A 36 -8.69 -8.46 12.08
C LEU A 36 -9.11 -9.58 11.11
N PRO A 37 -8.17 -10.15 10.36
CA PRO A 37 -8.45 -11.33 9.53
C PRO A 37 -8.89 -12.48 10.44
N GLU A 38 -10.08 -13.03 10.19
CA GLU A 38 -10.62 -14.15 10.96
C GLU A 38 -10.44 -15.44 10.16
N GLY A 39 -9.25 -16.04 10.21
CA GLY A 39 -8.96 -17.34 9.58
C GLY A 39 -7.81 -17.33 8.57
N SER A 40 -7.87 -18.26 7.61
CA SER A 40 -6.94 -18.37 6.47
C SER A 40 -7.52 -17.63 5.27
N GLU A 41 -7.38 -16.31 5.28
CA GLU A 41 -7.88 -15.42 4.23
C GLU A 41 -6.77 -15.04 3.24
N ASP A 42 -7.14 -14.62 2.03
CA ASP A 42 -6.19 -14.12 1.04
C ASP A 42 -5.80 -12.70 1.43
N PHE A 43 -4.51 -12.40 1.39
CA PHE A 43 -4.00 -11.08 1.71
C PHE A 43 -3.39 -10.44 0.48
N VAL A 44 -3.76 -9.20 0.22
CA VAL A 44 -3.11 -8.37 -0.78
C VAL A 44 -2.38 -7.24 -0.07
N VAL A 45 -1.08 -7.16 -0.30
CA VAL A 45 -0.22 -6.10 0.24
C VAL A 45 0.14 -5.16 -0.90
N TYR A 46 -0.21 -3.89 -0.79
CA TYR A 46 0.32 -2.85 -1.66
C TYR A 46 1.47 -2.16 -0.94
N CYS A 47 2.64 -2.14 -1.56
CA CYS A 47 3.84 -1.53 -1.01
C CYS A 47 4.29 -0.35 -1.90
N ASP A 48 4.79 0.69 -1.25
CA ASP A 48 5.47 1.81 -1.91
C ASP A 48 6.68 2.24 -1.10
N ALA A 49 7.76 2.59 -1.78
CA ALA A 49 8.99 3.04 -1.15
C ALA A 49 9.41 4.36 -1.78
N SER A 50 9.51 5.41 -0.96
CA SER A 50 10.03 6.71 -1.36
C SER A 50 11.34 7.01 -0.64
N GLN A 51 12.02 8.09 -1.03
CA GLN A 51 13.20 8.58 -0.31
C GLN A 51 12.89 9.00 1.14
N LYS A 52 11.62 9.30 1.44
CA LYS A 52 11.19 9.77 2.76
C LYS A 52 10.79 8.63 3.69
N GLY A 53 10.29 7.52 3.14
CA GLY A 53 9.78 6.42 3.94
C GLY A 53 9.18 5.28 3.13
N LEU A 54 8.68 4.28 3.85
CA LEU A 54 7.99 3.11 3.33
C LEU A 54 6.50 3.20 3.68
N GLY A 55 5.64 2.97 2.69
CA GLY A 55 4.21 2.80 2.87
C GLY A 55 3.82 1.36 2.57
N ALA A 56 2.89 0.81 3.35
CA ALA A 56 2.26 -0.48 3.06
C ALA A 56 0.76 -0.42 3.39
N LEU A 57 -0.05 -1.08 2.57
CA LEU A 57 -1.49 -1.26 2.77
C LEU A 57 -1.83 -2.74 2.65
N LEU A 58 -2.41 -3.30 3.71
CA LEU A 58 -2.90 -4.67 3.75
C LEU A 58 -4.40 -4.69 3.48
N ILE A 59 -4.84 -5.48 2.50
CA ILE A 59 -6.24 -5.69 2.15
C ILE A 59 -6.55 -7.18 2.24
N HIS A 60 -7.60 -7.52 2.98
CA HIS A 60 -8.06 -8.89 3.19
C HIS A 60 -9.19 -9.23 2.20
N TYR A 61 -9.10 -10.39 1.55
CA TYR A 61 -10.18 -10.94 0.72
C TYR A 61 -10.69 -12.25 1.32
N LEU A 62 -12.02 -12.42 1.33
CA LEU A 62 -12.74 -13.54 1.98
C LEU A 62 -12.48 -14.94 1.39
N TYR A 63 -11.60 -15.11 0.39
CA TYR A 63 -11.46 -16.38 -0.34
C TYR A 63 -10.02 -16.68 -0.76
N GLY A 64 -9.22 -17.33 0.12
CA GLY A 64 -7.99 -18.05 -0.25
C GLY A 64 -6.88 -18.04 0.83
N THR A 65 -5.70 -18.61 0.53
CA THR A 65 -4.51 -18.69 1.42
C THR A 65 -3.23 -18.00 0.90
N ARG A 66 -3.30 -17.30 -0.24
CA ARG A 66 -2.15 -16.74 -0.97
C ARG A 66 -1.95 -15.26 -0.65
N CYS A 67 -0.71 -14.89 -0.37
CA CYS A 67 -0.32 -13.50 -0.22
C CYS A 67 0.10 -12.91 -1.58
N THR A 68 -0.56 -11.86 -2.07
CA THR A 68 -0.12 -11.15 -3.27
C THR A 68 0.46 -9.80 -2.92
N VAL A 69 1.73 -9.57 -3.23
CA VAL A 69 2.43 -8.31 -2.98
C VAL A 69 2.48 -7.49 -4.27
N PHE A 70 1.80 -6.35 -4.29
CA PHE A 70 1.88 -5.37 -5.35
C PHE A 70 2.96 -4.34 -5.05
N ILE A 71 3.87 -4.15 -6.02
CA ILE A 71 4.95 -3.17 -5.94
C ILE A 71 4.93 -2.30 -7.20
N ASP A 72 5.23 -1.03 -7.05
CA ASP A 72 5.33 -0.06 -8.13
C ASP A 72 6.67 -0.11 -8.90
N HIS A 73 7.56 -1.02 -8.51
CA HIS A 73 8.91 -1.16 -9.06
C HIS A 73 9.04 -2.42 -9.93
N LYS A 74 8.96 -2.25 -11.25
CA LYS A 74 8.94 -3.33 -12.25
C LYS A 74 10.10 -4.33 -12.16
N ARG A 75 11.29 -3.90 -11.72
CA ARG A 75 12.43 -4.84 -11.58
C ARG A 75 12.25 -5.83 -10.43
N LEU A 76 11.50 -5.45 -9.39
CA LEU A 76 11.27 -6.30 -8.22
C LEU A 76 10.27 -7.41 -8.51
N GLN A 77 9.43 -7.27 -9.54
CA GLN A 77 8.53 -8.33 -10.00
C GLN A 77 9.29 -9.64 -10.31
N HIS A 78 10.51 -9.54 -10.82
CA HIS A 78 11.31 -10.68 -11.25
C HIS A 78 12.41 -11.07 -10.25
N ILE A 79 12.38 -10.55 -9.01
CA ILE A 79 13.45 -10.82 -8.04
C ILE A 79 13.53 -12.31 -7.68
N LEU A 80 12.40 -13.01 -7.69
CA LEU A 80 12.32 -14.45 -7.40
C LEU A 80 12.96 -15.31 -8.51
N ASP A 81 12.88 -14.88 -9.77
CA ASP A 81 13.38 -15.63 -10.93
C ASP A 81 14.80 -15.26 -11.36
N GLN A 82 15.42 -14.27 -10.69
CA GLN A 82 16.73 -13.74 -11.08
C GLN A 82 17.87 -14.69 -10.70
N LYS A 83 18.62 -15.15 -11.71
CA LYS A 83 19.78 -16.05 -11.52
C LYS A 83 20.99 -15.40 -10.84
N CYS A 84 21.17 -14.09 -11.01
CA CYS A 84 22.35 -13.37 -10.54
C CYS A 84 21.95 -12.28 -9.55
N LEU A 85 21.96 -12.63 -8.26
CA LEU A 85 21.58 -11.74 -7.17
C LEU A 85 22.78 -11.36 -6.31
N ASN A 86 22.81 -10.11 -5.87
CA ASN A 86 23.77 -9.65 -4.87
C ASN A 86 23.47 -10.27 -3.49
N MET A 87 24.44 -10.24 -2.56
CA MET A 87 24.26 -10.86 -1.23
C MET A 87 23.05 -10.33 -0.48
N ARG A 88 22.73 -9.03 -0.60
CA ARG A 88 21.53 -8.45 0.04
C ARG A 88 20.26 -9.08 -0.52
N GLN A 89 20.12 -9.15 -1.85
CA GLN A 89 18.97 -9.75 -2.50
C GLN A 89 18.82 -11.24 -2.18
N ARG A 90 19.94 -11.98 -2.01
CA ARG A 90 19.87 -13.38 -1.56
C ARG A 90 19.34 -13.51 -0.14
N CYS A 91 19.80 -12.68 0.81
CA CYS A 91 19.25 -12.69 2.16
C CYS A 91 17.75 -12.32 2.17
N TRP A 92 17.35 -11.37 1.32
CA TRP A 92 15.93 -11.04 1.14
C TRP A 92 15.15 -12.21 0.53
N LEU A 93 15.70 -12.93 -0.44
CA LEU A 93 15.05 -14.11 -1.01
C LEU A 93 14.89 -15.24 -0.02
N GLU A 94 15.89 -15.49 0.81
CA GLU A 94 15.83 -16.51 1.87
C GLU A 94 14.66 -16.18 2.82
N LEU A 95 14.57 -14.93 3.26
CA LEU A 95 13.45 -14.46 4.08
C LEU A 95 12.10 -14.58 3.36
N LEU A 96 12.02 -14.22 2.08
CA LEU A 96 10.78 -14.28 1.30
C LEU A 96 10.34 -15.71 0.99
N SER A 97 11.29 -16.65 0.91
CA SER A 97 11.00 -18.06 0.62
C SER A 97 10.22 -18.77 1.72
N ASP A 98 10.25 -18.22 2.94
CA ASP A 98 9.44 -18.70 4.06
C ASP A 98 7.94 -18.34 3.91
N TYR A 99 7.59 -17.43 2.99
CA TYR A 99 6.23 -16.96 2.76
C TYR A 99 5.72 -17.37 1.37
N ASP A 100 4.53 -17.99 1.30
CA ASP A 100 3.84 -18.26 0.03
C ASP A 100 3.25 -16.95 -0.53
N CYS A 101 4.10 -16.18 -1.22
CA CYS A 101 3.74 -14.88 -1.77
C CYS A 101 4.09 -14.71 -3.25
N ASP A 102 3.19 -14.05 -3.99
CA ASP A 102 3.37 -13.69 -5.40
C ASP A 102 3.65 -12.19 -5.54
N ILE A 103 4.74 -11.81 -6.21
CA ILE A 103 5.13 -10.41 -6.39
C ILE A 103 4.64 -9.93 -7.76
N ARG A 104 3.71 -8.97 -7.76
CA ARG A 104 3.13 -8.40 -8.98
C ARG A 104 3.46 -6.93 -9.13
N TYR A 105 3.75 -6.53 -10.36
CA TYR A 105 3.90 -5.12 -10.69
C TYR A 105 2.52 -4.44 -10.74
N HIS A 106 2.39 -3.32 -10.05
CA HIS A 106 1.26 -2.41 -10.17
C HIS A 106 1.76 -1.05 -10.63
N THR A 107 1.00 -0.35 -11.47
CA THR A 107 1.49 0.96 -11.96
C THR A 107 1.42 1.97 -10.83
N GLY A 108 2.52 2.71 -10.57
CA GLY A 108 2.57 3.69 -9.47
C GLY A 108 1.46 4.74 -9.48
N LYS A 109 0.94 5.11 -10.66
CA LYS A 109 -0.25 5.99 -10.78
C LYS A 109 -1.52 5.45 -10.11
N ALA A 110 -1.63 4.14 -9.99
CA ALA A 110 -2.75 3.47 -9.35
C ALA A 110 -2.47 3.16 -7.86
N ASN A 111 -1.20 3.25 -7.42
CA ASN A 111 -0.78 3.03 -6.03
C ASN A 111 -0.92 4.30 -5.16
N VAL A 112 -1.97 5.09 -5.40
CA VAL A 112 -2.12 6.45 -4.84
C VAL A 112 -2.16 6.46 -3.30
N VAL A 113 -2.81 5.46 -2.70
CA VAL A 113 -2.94 5.37 -1.24
C VAL A 113 -1.58 5.13 -0.60
N VAL A 114 -0.80 4.19 -1.13
CA VAL A 114 0.48 3.80 -0.53
C VAL A 114 1.57 4.81 -0.84
N ASP A 115 1.53 5.45 -2.01
CA ASP A 115 2.37 6.60 -2.37
C ASP A 115 2.13 7.80 -1.43
N ALA A 116 0.88 8.06 -1.06
CA ALA A 116 0.57 9.08 -0.06
C ALA A 116 1.12 8.73 1.34
N LEU A 117 1.15 7.44 1.70
CA LEU A 117 1.73 6.98 2.97
C LEU A 117 3.25 7.06 2.98
N SER A 118 3.92 6.66 1.89
CA SER A 118 5.39 6.61 1.81
C SER A 118 6.04 8.00 1.76
N ARG A 119 5.29 9.02 1.34
CA ARG A 119 5.78 10.41 1.17
C ARG A 119 5.42 11.35 2.32
N LYS A 120 4.75 10.83 3.34
CA LYS A 120 4.36 11.62 4.51
C LYS A 120 5.62 12.06 5.27
N GLU A 121 5.75 13.37 5.51
CA GLU A 121 6.76 13.97 6.39
C GLU A 121 6.30 13.93 7.84
#